data_AF-A0A942ER27-F1
#
_entry.id   AF-A0A942ER27-F1
#
_cell.length_a   1.000
_cell.length_b   1.000
_cell.length_c   1.000
_cell.angle_alpha   90.00
_cell.angle_beta   90.00
_cell.angle_gamma   90.00
#
_symmetry.space_group_name_H-M   'P 1'
#
loop_
_entity.id
_entity.type
_entity.pdbx_description
1 polymer ?
#
loop_
_entity_poly.entity_id
_entity_poly.type
_entity_poly.pdbx_seq_one_letter_code
_entity_poly.pdbx_strand_id
1 'polypeptide(L)'
;MVISIVVQGEEVWFGTYEGGVTLYDRSKKVYKHYTTKGEPAIKADDGDSIRWKNHLAYNHVSVMTADTDRIWFGTYFYGFGGGGISYYQSQKSPQWKTFNTNDGRAKKVNAIGVDGELLWVGSEKGLSLFDKKTEGWKQFYSTRDGLSGNFVNSVLIEPDFIWMATSGGISRLQKAKRVWKNYLEKEGLTEVEIKALVKVGQRIWAGGIRGSLFEYDSASDRWKRLETADSLKNGGIQSIAVTKEMYCRYQRAPKAGFDHC
;
A
#
# COMPACT_ATOMS: atom_id res chain seq x y z
N MET A 1 14.32 -9.61 -0.64
CA MET A 1 13.62 -8.96 0.49
C MET A 1 12.16 -8.78 0.10
N VAL A 2 11.22 -9.25 0.91
CA VAL A 2 9.78 -8.99 0.72
C VAL A 2 9.45 -7.63 1.33
N ILE A 3 8.79 -6.77 0.57
CA ILE A 3 8.47 -5.38 0.97
C ILE A 3 6.97 -5.26 1.29
N SER A 4 6.12 -5.94 0.51
CA SER A 4 4.68 -5.86 0.64
C SER A 4 4.05 -7.23 0.46
N ILE A 5 2.95 -7.48 1.18
CA ILE A 5 2.17 -8.72 1.08
C ILE A 5 0.70 -8.35 0.97
N VAL A 6 -0.02 -8.98 0.05
CA VAL A 6 -1.47 -8.86 -0.10
C VAL A 6 -2.08 -10.24 -0.23
N VAL A 7 -3.25 -10.45 0.37
CA VAL A 7 -4.03 -11.68 0.26
C VAL A 7 -5.38 -11.34 -0.35
N GLN A 8 -5.77 -12.05 -1.41
CA GLN A 8 -7.10 -11.95 -2.02
C GLN A 8 -7.62 -13.37 -2.29
N GLY A 9 -8.53 -13.85 -1.43
CA GLY A 9 -8.98 -15.24 -1.47
C GLY A 9 -7.83 -16.23 -1.29
N GLU A 10 -7.65 -17.12 -2.26
CA GLU A 10 -6.57 -18.14 -2.28
C GLU A 10 -5.25 -17.60 -2.83
N GLU A 11 -5.21 -16.37 -3.31
CA GLU A 11 -4.01 -15.76 -3.86
C GLU A 11 -3.25 -14.98 -2.78
N VAL A 12 -1.97 -15.32 -2.58
CA VAL A 12 -1.04 -14.57 -1.73
C VAL A 12 0.04 -13.96 -2.59
N TRP A 13 0.16 -12.64 -2.55
CA TRP A 13 1.10 -11.87 -3.37
C TRP A 13 2.24 -11.35 -2.50
N PHE A 14 3.46 -11.49 -3.00
CA PHE A 14 4.69 -11.02 -2.36
C PHE A 14 5.40 -10.04 -3.29
N GLY A 15 5.37 -8.75 -2.94
CA GLY A 15 6.13 -7.70 -3.61
C GLY A 15 7.55 -7.66 -3.08
N THR A 16 8.54 -7.53 -3.97
CA THR A 16 9.95 -7.66 -3.59
C THR A 16 10.81 -6.47 -4.04
N TYR A 17 11.96 -6.32 -3.38
CA TYR A 17 13.01 -5.40 -3.81
C TYR A 17 13.67 -5.92 -5.10
N GLU A 18 13.53 -5.20 -6.21
CA GLU A 18 14.13 -5.49 -7.54
C GLU A 18 13.76 -6.84 -8.19
N GLY A 19 13.04 -7.72 -7.49
CA GLY A 19 12.68 -9.04 -7.96
C GLY A 19 11.32 -9.13 -8.66
N GLY A 20 10.50 -8.09 -8.63
CA GLY A 20 9.12 -8.13 -9.12
C GLY A 20 8.16 -8.64 -8.06
N VAL A 21 7.14 -9.38 -8.50
CA VAL A 21 6.11 -9.93 -7.63
C VAL A 21 5.97 -11.44 -7.81
N THR A 22 5.79 -12.15 -6.69
CA THR A 22 5.49 -13.57 -6.68
C THR A 22 4.06 -13.79 -6.18
N LEU A 23 3.26 -14.50 -6.95
CA LEU A 23 1.96 -15.04 -6.55
C LEU A 23 2.14 -16.46 -6.03
N TYR A 24 1.56 -16.76 -4.88
CA TYR A 24 1.30 -18.11 -4.42
C TYR A 24 -0.21 -18.39 -4.47
N ASP A 25 -0.62 -19.28 -5.36
CA ASP A 25 -2.00 -19.78 -5.44
C ASP A 25 -2.13 -20.96 -4.47
N ARG A 26 -2.82 -20.73 -3.34
CA ARG A 26 -3.02 -21.73 -2.27
C ARG A 26 -3.83 -22.94 -2.73
N SER A 27 -4.79 -22.73 -3.63
CA SER A 27 -5.66 -23.80 -4.14
C SER A 27 -4.88 -24.83 -4.95
N LYS A 28 -3.94 -24.35 -5.77
CA LYS A 28 -3.09 -25.18 -6.64
C LYS A 28 -1.74 -25.50 -6.03
N LYS A 29 -1.36 -24.81 -4.95
CA LYS A 29 -0.04 -24.86 -4.31
C LYS A 29 1.09 -24.54 -5.29
N VAL A 30 0.85 -23.60 -6.22
CA VAL A 30 1.83 -23.19 -7.23
C VAL A 30 2.28 -21.75 -7.01
N TYR A 31 3.54 -21.49 -7.36
CA TYR A 31 4.10 -20.15 -7.40
C TYR A 31 4.16 -19.67 -8.84
N LYS A 32 3.85 -18.39 -9.07
CA LYS A 32 4.05 -17.69 -10.34
C LYS A 32 4.82 -16.41 -10.08
N HIS A 33 5.70 -16.05 -11.01
CA HIS A 33 6.59 -14.92 -10.82
C HIS A 33 6.44 -13.93 -11.97
N TYR A 34 6.31 -12.65 -11.64
CA TYR A 34 6.04 -11.60 -12.61
C TYR A 34 7.04 -10.45 -12.47
N THR A 35 7.64 -10.08 -13.60
CA THR A 35 8.61 -8.99 -13.72
C THR A 35 8.19 -8.01 -14.82
N THR A 36 8.90 -6.90 -14.96
CA THR A 36 8.78 -5.95 -16.07
C THR A 36 9.00 -6.59 -17.42
N LYS A 37 9.67 -7.74 -17.51
CA LYS A 37 9.93 -8.42 -18.78
C LYS A 37 9.08 -9.69 -18.94
N GLY A 38 8.19 -10.01 -17.99
CA GLY A 38 7.50 -11.31 -17.98
C GLY A 38 8.38 -12.44 -17.43
N GLU A 39 7.93 -13.69 -17.52
CA GLU A 39 8.68 -14.85 -17.03
C GLU A 39 9.96 -15.07 -17.88
N PRO A 40 11.12 -15.38 -17.27
CA PRO A 40 12.27 -15.83 -18.04
C PRO A 40 12.00 -17.24 -18.57
N ALA A 41 11.56 -17.34 -19.81
CA ALA A 41 11.66 -18.61 -20.54
C ALA A 41 13.13 -18.88 -20.79
N ILE A 42 13.57 -20.10 -20.52
CA ILE A 42 14.87 -20.61 -20.93
C ILE A 42 15.09 -20.23 -22.41
N LYS A 43 16.24 -19.62 -22.69
CA LYS A 43 16.56 -19.04 -24.00
C LYS A 43 16.64 -20.13 -25.08
N ALA A 44 15.78 -20.04 -26.08
CA ALA A 44 16.15 -20.33 -27.46
C ALA A 44 15.88 -19.04 -28.24
N ASP A 45 16.91 -18.50 -28.88
CA ASP A 45 16.78 -17.34 -29.74
C ASP A 45 16.11 -17.77 -31.05
N ASP A 46 14.78 -17.75 -31.07
CA ASP A 46 13.94 -18.20 -32.19
C ASP A 46 13.38 -17.05 -33.05
N GLY A 47 13.81 -15.81 -32.79
CA GLY A 47 13.34 -14.63 -33.53
C GLY A 47 11.93 -14.14 -33.18
N ASP A 48 11.12 -14.90 -32.42
CA ASP A 48 9.78 -14.51 -31.94
C ASP A 48 9.74 -14.15 -30.43
N SER A 49 10.77 -14.56 -29.68
CA SER A 49 10.97 -14.37 -28.23
C SER A 49 11.04 -12.92 -27.72
N ILE A 50 10.98 -11.90 -28.57
CA ILE A 50 11.22 -10.48 -28.21
C ILE A 50 9.92 -9.71 -27.86
N ARG A 51 8.75 -10.36 -27.86
CA ARG A 51 7.51 -9.75 -27.35
C ARG A 51 7.44 -9.76 -25.83
N TRP A 52 8.38 -9.07 -25.17
CA TRP A 52 8.36 -8.85 -23.73
C TRP A 52 7.01 -8.21 -23.34
N LYS A 53 6.18 -8.93 -22.60
CA LYS A 53 4.96 -8.38 -22.02
C LYS A 53 5.31 -7.80 -20.66
N ASN A 54 5.27 -6.48 -20.54
CA ASN A 54 5.54 -5.81 -19.27
C ASN A 54 4.35 -6.00 -18.32
N HIS A 55 4.46 -6.96 -17.41
CA HIS A 55 3.42 -7.20 -16.40
C HIS A 55 3.43 -6.12 -15.32
N LEU A 56 4.62 -5.62 -14.96
CA LEU A 56 4.80 -4.55 -13.98
C LEU A 56 5.40 -3.29 -14.63
N ALA A 57 5.08 -2.13 -14.07
CA ALA A 57 5.73 -0.85 -14.35
C ALA A 57 7.23 -0.89 -14.01
N TYR A 58 7.57 -1.49 -12.86
CA TYR A 58 8.94 -1.72 -12.42
C TYR A 58 9.06 -2.96 -11.51
N ASN A 59 10.26 -3.54 -11.40
CA ASN A 59 10.46 -4.76 -10.60
C ASN A 59 10.51 -4.51 -9.09
N HIS A 60 10.90 -3.32 -8.66
CA HIS A 60 10.81 -2.98 -7.25
C HIS A 60 9.35 -2.63 -6.92
N VAL A 61 8.68 -3.56 -6.23
CA VAL A 61 7.28 -3.42 -5.80
C VAL A 61 7.27 -2.91 -4.35
N SER A 62 6.95 -1.64 -4.18
CA SER A 62 7.00 -0.93 -2.91
C SER A 62 5.70 -1.05 -2.12
N VAL A 63 4.56 -1.16 -2.80
CA VAL A 63 3.24 -1.28 -2.17
C VAL A 63 2.30 -2.09 -3.05
N MET A 64 1.43 -2.86 -2.43
CA MET A 64 0.34 -3.55 -3.10
C MET A 64 -0.95 -3.33 -2.33
N THR A 65 -2.08 -3.33 -3.02
CA THR A 65 -3.40 -3.31 -2.37
C THR A 65 -4.41 -4.10 -3.18
N ALA A 66 -5.29 -4.82 -2.49
CA ALA A 66 -6.41 -5.51 -3.10
C ALA A 66 -7.57 -4.55 -3.34
N ASP A 67 -8.22 -4.71 -4.48
CA ASP A 67 -9.49 -4.09 -4.84
C ASP A 67 -10.55 -5.20 -4.95
N THR A 68 -11.75 -4.88 -5.46
CA THR A 68 -12.84 -5.84 -5.62
C THR A 68 -12.52 -6.93 -6.66
N ASP A 69 -11.92 -6.56 -7.80
CA ASP A 69 -11.71 -7.44 -8.95
C ASP A 69 -10.24 -7.54 -9.41
N ARG A 70 -9.35 -6.79 -8.75
CA ARG A 70 -7.95 -6.67 -9.15
C ARG A 70 -7.04 -6.43 -7.95
N ILE A 71 -5.76 -6.55 -8.20
CA ILE A 71 -4.71 -6.15 -7.26
C ILE A 71 -3.90 -5.06 -7.92
N TRP A 72 -3.68 -3.98 -7.18
CA TRP A 72 -2.86 -2.86 -7.59
C TRP A 72 -1.45 -2.99 -7.03
N PHE A 73 -0.48 -2.63 -7.85
CA PHE A 73 0.94 -2.65 -7.55
C PHE A 73 1.49 -1.25 -7.76
N GLY A 74 2.05 -0.66 -6.70
CA GLY A 74 2.88 0.52 -6.77
C GLY A 74 4.33 0.10 -6.91
N THR A 75 5.02 0.73 -7.83
CA THR A 75 6.41 0.40 -8.13
C THR A 75 7.28 1.64 -8.05
N TYR A 76 8.56 1.42 -7.77
CA TYR A 76 9.55 2.46 -7.56
C TYR A 76 10.80 2.18 -8.39
N PHE A 77 11.31 3.15 -9.15
CA PHE A 77 12.64 3.08 -9.76
C PHE A 77 13.60 4.14 -9.23
N TYR A 78 14.83 3.73 -8.91
CA TYR A 78 15.90 4.60 -8.40
C TYR A 78 16.55 5.50 -9.47
N GLY A 79 16.35 5.24 -10.77
CA GLY A 79 16.95 6.01 -11.86
C GLY A 79 16.02 7.03 -12.53
N PHE A 80 16.42 7.46 -13.74
CA PHE A 80 15.82 8.62 -14.40
C PHE A 80 14.46 8.37 -15.07
N GLY A 81 14.11 7.13 -15.44
CA GLY A 81 12.81 6.79 -16.04
C GLY A 81 12.29 5.42 -15.60
N GLY A 82 11.05 5.34 -15.16
CA GLY A 82 10.44 4.11 -14.63
C GLY A 82 9.68 4.32 -13.32
N GLY A 83 8.93 3.30 -12.90
CA GLY A 83 7.96 3.36 -11.80
C GLY A 83 6.55 3.66 -12.29
N GLY A 84 5.61 3.78 -11.35
CA GLY A 84 4.19 3.93 -11.65
C GLY A 84 3.36 2.84 -11.01
N ILE A 85 2.15 2.66 -11.53
CA ILE A 85 1.20 1.66 -11.04
C ILE A 85 0.96 0.57 -12.09
N SER A 86 0.61 -0.62 -11.62
CA SER A 86 0.12 -1.72 -12.45
C SER A 86 -1.07 -2.38 -11.75
N TYR A 87 -1.90 -3.09 -12.49
CA TYR A 87 -2.86 -3.99 -11.88
C TYR A 87 -2.87 -5.37 -12.54
N TYR A 88 -3.27 -6.37 -11.76
CA TYR A 88 -3.57 -7.72 -12.19
C TYR A 88 -5.06 -8.00 -11.99
N GLN A 89 -5.72 -8.52 -13.02
CA GLN A 89 -7.12 -8.92 -13.01
C GLN A 89 -7.26 -10.30 -13.68
N SER A 90 -7.46 -11.35 -12.87
CA SER A 90 -7.41 -12.74 -13.33
C SER A 90 -8.41 -13.09 -14.43
N GLN A 91 -9.58 -12.44 -14.43
CA GLN A 91 -10.68 -12.69 -15.36
C GLN A 91 -10.57 -11.96 -16.70
N LYS A 92 -9.54 -11.14 -16.92
CA LYS A 92 -9.35 -10.38 -18.18
C LYS A 92 -8.21 -10.90 -19.03
N SER A 93 -8.29 -10.63 -20.34
CA SER A 93 -7.19 -10.82 -21.28
C SER A 93 -6.93 -9.50 -22.03
N PRO A 94 -5.77 -8.85 -21.84
CA PRO A 94 -4.67 -9.24 -20.96
C PRO A 94 -5.03 -9.10 -19.46
N GLN A 95 -4.43 -9.96 -18.63
CA GLN A 95 -4.61 -9.91 -17.16
C GLN A 95 -3.91 -8.72 -16.51
N TRP A 96 -2.85 -8.22 -17.15
CA TRP A 96 -2.01 -7.15 -16.63
C TRP A 96 -2.19 -5.87 -17.42
N LYS A 97 -2.17 -4.74 -16.70
CA LYS A 97 -2.07 -3.42 -17.30
C LYS A 97 -1.20 -2.51 -16.47
N THR A 98 -0.47 -1.64 -17.15
CA THR A 98 0.57 -0.81 -16.59
C THR A 98 0.35 0.65 -16.95
N PHE A 99 0.55 1.53 -15.97
CA PHE A 99 0.43 2.97 -16.11
C PHE A 99 1.70 3.62 -15.58
N ASN A 100 2.63 3.85 -16.52
CA ASN A 100 3.86 4.58 -16.23
C ASN A 100 3.57 6.08 -16.21
N THR A 101 4.33 6.80 -15.40
CA THR A 101 4.13 8.22 -15.18
C THR A 101 5.40 9.00 -15.50
N ASN A 102 5.71 9.06 -16.79
CA ASN A 102 6.85 9.81 -17.30
C ASN A 102 6.69 11.34 -17.16
N ASP A 103 5.48 11.83 -16.81
CA ASP A 103 5.24 13.22 -16.42
C ASP A 103 5.68 13.53 -14.96
N GLY A 104 6.16 12.51 -14.24
CA GLY A 104 6.71 12.63 -12.90
C GLY A 104 5.69 12.55 -11.77
N ARG A 105 4.39 12.36 -12.05
CA ARG A 105 3.38 12.00 -11.04
C ARG A 105 3.60 10.56 -10.60
N ALA A 106 3.28 10.12 -9.38
CA ALA A 106 3.33 8.70 -9.00
C ALA A 106 4.57 7.88 -9.47
N LYS A 107 5.78 8.48 -9.52
CA LYS A 107 6.97 7.81 -10.07
C LYS A 107 7.60 6.88 -9.03
N LYS A 108 7.80 7.36 -7.81
CA LYS A 108 8.18 6.53 -6.66
C LYS A 108 6.93 6.30 -5.81
N VAL A 109 6.10 5.34 -6.21
CA VAL A 109 4.86 5.05 -5.47
C VAL A 109 5.23 4.44 -4.13
N ASN A 110 4.68 4.96 -3.04
CA ASN A 110 4.86 4.41 -1.69
C ASN A 110 3.53 4.00 -1.06
N ALA A 111 2.42 4.56 -1.52
CA ALA A 111 1.12 4.32 -0.95
C ALA A 111 0.04 4.26 -2.03
N ILE A 112 -0.93 3.37 -1.85
CA ILE A 112 -2.11 3.27 -2.70
C ILE A 112 -3.34 3.08 -1.80
N GLY A 113 -4.35 3.94 -1.97
CA GLY A 113 -5.67 3.81 -1.36
C GLY A 113 -6.76 3.65 -2.42
N VAL A 114 -7.61 2.62 -2.28
CA VAL A 114 -8.75 2.37 -3.16
C VAL A 114 -9.99 3.06 -2.60
N ASP A 115 -10.67 3.87 -3.41
CA ASP A 115 -11.86 4.64 -3.04
C ASP A 115 -12.94 4.52 -4.13
N GLY A 116 -13.66 3.40 -4.14
CA GLY A 116 -14.62 3.09 -5.20
C GLY A 116 -13.92 3.03 -6.56
N GLU A 117 -14.32 3.86 -7.52
CA GLU A 117 -13.71 3.97 -8.86
C GLU A 117 -12.41 4.78 -8.91
N LEU A 118 -11.99 5.34 -7.77
CA LEU A 118 -10.81 6.18 -7.66
C LEU A 118 -9.67 5.45 -6.96
N LEU A 119 -8.46 5.76 -7.39
CA LEU A 119 -7.22 5.29 -6.78
C LEU A 119 -6.38 6.50 -6.37
N TRP A 120 -6.10 6.60 -5.08
CA TRP A 120 -5.26 7.63 -4.49
C TRP A 120 -3.83 7.09 -4.37
N VAL A 121 -2.90 7.67 -5.11
CA VAL A 121 -1.53 7.17 -5.24
C VAL A 121 -0.57 8.18 -4.64
N GLY A 122 -0.02 7.82 -3.48
CA GLY A 122 1.00 8.60 -2.77
C GLY A 122 2.40 8.28 -3.30
N SER A 123 3.18 9.33 -3.55
CA SER A 123 4.54 9.23 -4.08
C SER A 123 5.49 10.19 -3.38
N GLU A 124 6.76 10.20 -3.79
CA GLU A 124 7.78 11.13 -3.33
C GLU A 124 7.47 12.61 -3.63
N LYS A 125 6.62 12.89 -4.63
CA LYS A 125 6.30 14.27 -5.06
C LYS A 125 4.95 14.76 -4.59
N GLY A 126 4.04 13.87 -4.22
CA GLY A 126 2.71 14.24 -3.76
C GLY A 126 1.69 13.12 -3.89
N LEU A 127 0.43 13.51 -3.94
CA LEU A 127 -0.72 12.62 -4.03
C LEU A 127 -1.36 12.75 -5.42
N SER A 128 -1.44 11.66 -6.17
CA SER A 128 -2.06 11.61 -7.49
C SER A 128 -3.40 10.89 -7.42
N LEU A 129 -4.39 11.36 -8.16
CA LEU A 129 -5.71 10.73 -8.29
C LEU A 129 -5.81 10.06 -9.67
N PHE A 130 -6.06 8.75 -9.67
CA PHE A 130 -6.27 7.96 -10.88
C PHE A 130 -7.72 7.46 -10.92
N ASP A 131 -8.35 7.62 -12.07
CA ASP A 131 -9.72 7.15 -12.33
C ASP A 131 -9.65 5.78 -13.00
N LYS A 132 -10.20 4.75 -12.35
CA LYS A 132 -10.18 3.37 -12.85
C LYS A 132 -11.09 3.14 -14.05
N LYS A 133 -12.12 3.98 -14.24
CA LYS A 133 -13.07 3.89 -15.34
C LYS A 133 -12.48 4.48 -16.63
N THR A 134 -11.86 5.65 -16.54
CA THR A 134 -11.18 6.26 -17.70
C THR A 134 -9.73 5.81 -17.83
N GLU A 135 -9.22 5.10 -16.83
CA GLU A 135 -7.83 4.63 -16.73
C GLU A 135 -6.81 5.77 -16.92
N GLY A 136 -7.07 6.89 -16.26
CA GLY A 136 -6.31 8.13 -16.46
C GLY A 136 -6.15 8.94 -15.19
N TRP A 137 -5.02 9.66 -15.11
CA TRP A 137 -4.72 10.60 -14.03
C TRP A 137 -5.62 11.83 -14.12
N LYS A 138 -6.28 12.19 -13.01
CA LYS A 138 -7.22 13.31 -12.94
C LYS A 138 -6.63 14.53 -12.24
N GLN A 139 -5.98 14.30 -11.11
CA GLN A 139 -5.53 15.38 -10.23
C GLN A 139 -4.20 15.02 -9.59
N PHE A 140 -3.46 16.07 -9.19
CA PHE A 140 -2.21 15.96 -8.47
C PHE A 140 -2.19 17.03 -7.39
N TYR A 141 -1.81 16.63 -6.19
CA TYR A 141 -1.72 17.49 -5.02
C TYR A 141 -0.30 17.43 -4.45
N SER A 142 0.20 18.60 -4.10
CA SER A 142 1.50 18.82 -3.47
C SER A 142 1.33 19.69 -2.23
N THR A 143 2.43 20.05 -1.59
CA THR A 143 2.49 21.09 -0.54
C THR A 143 1.92 22.43 -0.99
N ARG A 144 1.93 22.74 -2.29
CA ARG A 144 1.31 23.96 -2.83
C ARG A 144 -0.22 23.93 -2.76
N ASP A 145 -0.80 22.74 -2.68
CA ASP A 145 -2.24 22.51 -2.71
C ASP A 145 -2.84 22.25 -1.32
N GLY A 146 -1.99 21.99 -0.32
CA GLY A 146 -2.40 21.79 1.07
C GLY A 146 -1.77 20.60 1.78
N LEU A 147 -1.01 19.72 1.10
CA LEU A 147 -0.28 18.64 1.78
C LEU A 147 0.74 19.22 2.78
N SER A 148 0.88 18.57 3.92
CA SER A 148 1.89 18.90 4.93
C SER A 148 3.31 18.52 4.48
N GLY A 149 3.45 17.54 3.59
CA GLY A 149 4.71 17.13 2.98
C GLY A 149 4.49 16.45 1.63
N ASN A 150 5.43 16.63 0.71
CA ASN A 150 5.32 16.05 -0.64
C ASN A 150 5.54 14.54 -0.65
N PHE A 151 6.37 14.01 0.25
CA PHE A 151 6.61 12.58 0.31
C PHE A 151 5.47 11.92 1.07
N VAL A 152 4.56 11.27 0.35
CA VAL A 152 3.40 10.58 0.93
C VAL A 152 3.78 9.12 1.23
N ASN A 153 3.86 8.77 2.51
CA ASN A 153 4.26 7.44 2.98
C ASN A 153 3.09 6.46 3.11
N SER A 154 1.89 6.95 3.44
CA SER A 154 0.69 6.12 3.60
C SER A 154 -0.56 6.90 3.26
N VAL A 155 -1.57 6.20 2.72
CA VAL A 155 -2.88 6.76 2.37
C VAL A 155 -3.94 5.86 3.01
N LEU A 156 -4.82 6.45 3.82
CA LEU A 156 -5.94 5.78 4.46
C LEU A 156 -7.25 6.42 3.97
N ILE A 157 -8.10 5.60 3.35
CA ILE A 157 -9.39 6.02 2.82
C ILE A 157 -10.46 5.80 3.89
N GLU A 158 -11.18 6.87 4.21
CA GLU A 158 -12.38 6.86 5.04
C GLU A 158 -13.58 7.35 4.21
N PRO A 159 -14.84 7.17 4.64
CA PRO A 159 -16.00 7.58 3.86
C PRO A 159 -15.96 9.05 3.40
N ASP A 160 -15.72 9.98 4.33
CA ASP A 160 -15.73 11.43 4.06
C ASP A 160 -14.34 12.04 3.91
N PHE A 161 -13.30 11.29 4.31
CA PHE A 161 -11.95 11.80 4.46
C PHE A 161 -10.91 10.91 3.79
N ILE A 162 -9.82 11.53 3.39
CA ILE A 162 -8.61 10.83 2.95
C ILE A 162 -7.50 11.34 3.87
N TRP A 163 -6.84 10.40 4.54
CA TRP A 163 -5.73 10.70 5.42
C TRP A 163 -4.42 10.32 4.74
N MET A 164 -3.43 11.18 4.85
CA MET A 164 -2.11 10.98 4.27
C MET A 164 -1.06 11.17 5.35
N ALA A 165 -0.26 10.13 5.60
CA ALA A 165 0.98 10.30 6.34
C ALA A 165 2.05 10.78 5.38
N THR A 166 2.76 11.82 5.77
CA THR A 166 3.73 12.51 4.92
C THR A 166 5.06 12.71 5.64
N SER A 167 6.08 13.15 4.90
CA SER A 167 7.35 13.63 5.48
C SER A 167 7.22 14.89 6.34
N GLY A 168 6.07 15.57 6.31
CA GLY A 168 5.83 16.84 7.00
C GLY A 168 4.66 16.81 7.98
N GLY A 169 4.18 15.63 8.36
CA GLY A 169 3.06 15.44 9.29
C GLY A 169 1.96 14.58 8.69
N ILE A 170 0.72 14.77 9.16
CA ILE A 170 -0.45 14.12 8.59
C ILE A 170 -1.33 15.17 7.92
N SER A 171 -1.76 14.91 6.69
CA SER A 171 -2.76 15.71 6.00
C SER A 171 -4.09 14.96 5.95
N ARG A 172 -5.21 15.68 6.10
CA ARG A 172 -6.56 15.16 5.88
C ARG A 172 -7.27 16.00 4.84
N LEU A 173 -7.77 15.35 3.80
CA LEU A 173 -8.62 15.95 2.78
C LEU A 173 -10.08 15.53 3.02
N GLN A 174 -10.98 16.50 3.16
CA GLN A 174 -12.42 16.25 3.14
C GLN A 174 -12.89 16.13 1.69
N LYS A 175 -13.42 14.96 1.30
CA LYS A 175 -13.71 14.64 -0.12
C LYS A 175 -14.70 15.60 -0.76
N ALA A 176 -15.83 15.86 -0.10
CA ALA A 176 -16.92 16.66 -0.65
C ALA A 176 -16.56 18.14 -0.82
N LYS A 177 -15.88 18.72 0.17
CA LYS A 177 -15.55 20.16 0.20
C LYS A 177 -14.17 20.49 -0.34
N ARG A 178 -13.32 19.47 -0.55
CA ARG A 178 -11.89 19.60 -0.89
C ARG A 178 -11.12 20.51 0.08
N VAL A 179 -11.49 20.44 1.36
CA VAL A 179 -10.84 21.20 2.43
C VAL A 179 -9.71 20.36 3.01
N TRP A 180 -8.53 20.99 3.11
CA TRP A 180 -7.33 20.41 3.69
C TRP A 180 -7.19 20.81 5.16
N LYS A 181 -6.81 19.84 6.00
CA LYS A 181 -6.33 20.09 7.36
C LYS A 181 -5.03 19.35 7.57
N ASN A 182 -4.03 20.05 8.09
CA ASN A 182 -2.75 19.47 8.45
C ASN A 182 -2.65 19.34 9.97
N TYR A 183 -2.10 18.22 10.40
CA TYR A 183 -1.76 17.90 11.77
C TYR A 183 -0.25 17.90 11.87
N LEU A 184 0.26 18.71 12.78
CA LEU A 184 1.67 18.91 13.08
C LEU A 184 1.86 18.81 14.61
N GLU A 185 2.99 19.30 15.10
CA GLU A 185 3.31 19.33 16.53
C GLU A 185 2.22 20.00 17.38
N LYS A 186 1.71 21.15 16.95
CA LYS A 186 0.62 21.86 17.63
C LYS A 186 -0.69 21.05 17.71
N GLU A 187 -0.92 20.09 16.82
CA GLU A 187 -2.06 19.17 16.88
C GLU A 187 -1.75 17.86 17.65
N GLY A 188 -0.55 17.71 18.21
CA GLY A 188 -0.14 16.58 19.05
C GLY A 188 0.74 15.52 18.36
N LEU A 189 1.13 15.74 17.09
CA LEU A 189 2.13 14.90 16.43
C LEU A 189 3.53 15.35 16.83
N THR A 190 4.08 14.73 17.87
CA THR A 190 5.43 15.01 18.36
C THR A 190 6.55 14.50 17.43
N GLU A 191 6.20 13.94 16.27
CA GLU A 191 7.12 13.59 15.20
C GLU A 191 6.61 14.16 13.88
N VAL A 192 7.53 14.69 13.07
CA VAL A 192 7.21 15.33 11.78
C VAL A 192 6.96 14.28 10.70
N GLU A 193 7.84 13.29 10.57
CA GLU A 193 7.69 12.29 9.53
C GLU A 193 6.88 11.08 10.03
N ILE A 194 5.69 10.92 9.45
CA ILE A 194 4.80 9.81 9.72
C ILE A 194 4.90 8.81 8.57
N LYS A 195 5.05 7.53 8.92
CA LYS A 195 5.30 6.44 7.98
C LYS A 195 4.06 5.61 7.66
N ALA A 196 3.22 5.37 8.65
CA ALA A 196 2.08 4.47 8.51
C ALA A 196 0.80 5.10 9.07
N LEU A 197 -0.32 4.80 8.42
CA LEU A 197 -1.67 5.03 8.93
C LEU A 197 -2.46 3.75 8.86
N VAL A 198 -3.29 3.50 9.87
CA VAL A 198 -4.20 2.37 9.84
C VAL A 198 -5.46 2.65 10.67
N LYS A 199 -6.58 2.03 10.27
CA LYS A 199 -7.82 2.06 11.05
C LYS A 199 -8.06 0.72 11.73
N VAL A 200 -8.36 0.77 13.02
CA VAL A 200 -8.74 -0.38 13.86
C VAL A 200 -10.08 -0.07 14.51
N GLY A 201 -11.14 -0.74 14.08
CA GLY A 201 -12.50 -0.40 14.50
C GLY A 201 -12.85 1.04 14.12
N GLN A 202 -13.13 1.88 15.11
CA GLN A 202 -13.42 3.31 14.92
C GLN A 202 -12.19 4.22 15.14
N ARG A 203 -11.03 3.65 15.48
CA ARG A 203 -9.82 4.40 15.83
C ARG A 203 -8.86 4.43 14.67
N ILE A 204 -8.19 5.56 14.48
CA ILE A 204 -7.12 5.72 13.50
C ILE A 204 -5.80 5.84 14.25
N TRP A 205 -4.80 5.10 13.77
CA TRP A 205 -3.48 5.01 14.36
C TRP A 205 -2.43 5.48 13.35
N ALA A 206 -1.38 6.10 13.86
CA ALA A 206 -0.25 6.53 13.05
C ALA A 206 1.09 6.07 13.66
N GLY A 207 2.01 5.65 12.81
CA GLY A 207 3.38 5.29 13.19
C GLY A 207 4.38 6.34 12.70
N GLY A 208 5.16 6.90 13.63
CA GLY A 208 6.24 7.84 13.35
C GLY A 208 7.55 7.15 12.96
N ILE A 209 8.41 7.86 12.23
CA ILE A 209 9.72 7.33 11.80
C ILE A 209 10.67 7.02 12.97
N ARG A 210 10.49 7.64 14.13
CA ARG A 210 11.30 7.37 15.34
C ARG A 210 10.64 6.39 16.31
N GLY A 211 9.55 5.75 15.88
CA GLY A 211 8.91 4.67 16.63
C GLY A 211 7.73 5.10 17.50
N SER A 212 7.34 6.38 17.48
CA SER A 212 6.15 6.80 18.22
C SER A 212 4.87 6.28 17.58
N LEU A 213 3.98 5.76 18.43
CA LEU A 213 2.62 5.40 18.05
C LEU A 213 1.68 6.54 18.46
N PHE A 214 0.81 6.96 17.55
CA PHE A 214 -0.19 7.98 17.80
C PHE A 214 -1.59 7.40 17.56
N GLU A 215 -2.54 7.82 18.39
CA GLU A 215 -3.97 7.56 18.23
C GLU A 215 -4.68 8.88 17.92
N TYR A 216 -5.57 8.87 16.92
CA TYR A 216 -6.39 10.02 16.58
C TYR A 216 -7.61 10.10 17.48
N ASP A 217 -7.77 11.23 18.16
CA ASP A 217 -8.97 11.58 18.91
C ASP A 217 -9.90 12.44 18.05
N SER A 218 -11.01 11.85 17.63
CA SER A 218 -12.02 12.53 16.82
C SER A 218 -12.82 13.57 17.59
N ALA A 219 -12.90 13.49 18.92
CA ALA A 219 -13.66 14.45 19.73
C ALA A 219 -12.94 15.79 19.84
N SER A 220 -11.62 15.77 20.03
CA SER A 220 -10.78 16.98 20.08
C SER A 220 -10.14 17.35 18.75
N ASP A 221 -10.28 16.49 17.73
CA ASP A 221 -9.63 16.61 16.42
C ASP A 221 -8.11 16.80 16.51
N ARG A 222 -7.48 15.93 17.32
CA ARG A 222 -6.04 15.93 17.65
C ARG A 222 -5.44 14.53 17.66
N TRP A 223 -4.11 14.47 17.65
CA TRP A 223 -3.36 13.24 17.82
C TRP A 223 -2.80 13.13 19.23
N LYS A 224 -2.88 11.94 19.81
CA LYS A 224 -2.30 11.62 21.11
C LYS A 224 -1.19 10.61 20.91
N ARG A 225 0.04 10.98 21.30
CA ARG A 225 1.14 10.02 21.42
C ARG A 225 0.82 9.04 22.55
N LEU A 226 1.02 7.76 22.28
CA LEU A 226 0.92 6.73 23.29
C LEU A 226 2.31 6.42 23.81
N GLU A 227 2.50 6.62 25.11
CA GLU A 227 3.71 6.21 25.80
C GLU A 227 3.64 4.70 26.04
N THR A 228 4.58 3.97 25.47
CA THR A 228 4.75 2.55 25.77
C THR A 228 5.71 2.42 26.95
N ALA A 229 5.40 1.55 27.90
CA ALA A 229 6.26 1.30 29.08
C ALA A 229 7.68 0.89 28.65
N ASP A 230 7.77 0.14 27.55
CA ASP A 230 8.98 -0.02 26.76
C ASP A 230 8.81 0.77 25.47
N SER A 231 9.40 1.95 25.37
CA SER A 231 9.57 2.60 24.06
C SER A 231 10.20 1.59 23.11
N LEU A 232 9.80 1.59 21.83
CA LEU A 232 10.56 0.91 20.77
C LEU A 232 11.93 1.58 20.71
N LYS A 233 12.82 1.19 21.63
CA LYS A 233 14.15 1.78 21.78
C LYS A 233 14.92 1.37 20.53
N ASN A 234 15.08 2.34 19.64
CA ASN A 234 15.91 2.30 18.43
C ASN A 234 15.28 1.68 17.16
N GLY A 235 13.98 1.87 16.91
CA GLY A 235 13.37 1.49 15.63
C GLY A 235 12.17 2.33 15.21
N GLY A 236 12.07 2.70 13.94
CA GLY A 236 10.92 3.37 13.36
C GLY A 236 9.77 2.42 13.03
N ILE A 237 8.52 2.86 13.20
CA ILE A 237 7.35 2.08 12.76
C ILE A 237 7.20 2.28 11.24
N GLN A 238 7.67 1.32 10.45
CA GLN A 238 7.60 1.40 8.98
C GLN A 238 6.25 0.95 8.42
N SER A 239 5.53 0.09 9.15
CA SER A 239 4.22 -0.43 8.74
C SER A 239 3.42 -0.86 9.96
N ILE A 240 2.09 -0.79 9.84
CA ILE A 240 1.14 -1.32 10.83
C ILE A 240 0.12 -2.15 10.06
N ALA A 241 -0.13 -3.37 10.50
CA ALA A 241 -1.12 -4.26 9.90
C ALA A 241 -2.17 -4.65 10.95
N VAL A 242 -3.40 -4.83 10.50
CA VAL A 242 -4.52 -5.25 11.35
C VAL A 242 -4.94 -6.65 10.93
N THR A 243 -4.97 -7.57 11.89
CA THR A 243 -5.55 -8.90 11.69
C THR A 243 -6.97 -8.90 12.26
N LYS A 244 -7.87 -9.66 11.65
CA LYS A 244 -9.09 -10.05 12.35
C LYS A 244 -8.70 -11.15 13.32
N GLU A 245 -8.95 -10.99 14.61
CA GLU A 245 -8.83 -12.10 15.56
C GLU A 245 -9.78 -13.22 15.11
N MET A 246 -9.22 -14.35 14.69
CA MET A 246 -9.95 -15.61 14.72
C MET A 246 -9.83 -16.15 16.13
N TYR A 247 -10.91 -16.06 16.91
CA TYR A 247 -11.04 -16.87 18.11
C TYR A 247 -11.04 -18.34 17.68
N CYS A 248 -9.88 -18.99 17.71
CA CYS A 248 -9.81 -20.44 17.78
C CYS A 248 -10.43 -20.85 19.11
N ARG A 249 -11.73 -21.18 19.11
CA ARG A 249 -12.35 -21.90 20.22
C ARG A 249 -11.72 -23.29 20.27
N TYR A 250 -10.67 -23.45 21.08
CA TYR A 250 -10.32 -24.77 21.59
C TYR A 250 -11.50 -25.23 22.45
N GLN A 251 -12.42 -26.00 21.88
CA GLN A 251 -13.25 -26.87 22.70
C GLN A 251 -12.28 -27.86 23.35
N ARG A 252 -12.06 -27.74 24.66
CA ARG A 252 -11.46 -28.83 25.44
C ARG A 252 -12.38 -30.02 25.27
N ALA A 253 -11.96 -31.00 24.47
CA ALA A 253 -12.57 -32.32 24.49
C ALA A 253 -12.47 -32.87 25.93
N PRO A 254 -13.56 -33.41 26.51
CA PRO A 254 -13.46 -34.11 27.77
C PRO A 254 -12.58 -35.35 27.60
N LYS A 255 -11.69 -35.58 28.56
CA LYS A 255 -10.85 -36.77 28.64
C LYS A 255 -11.72 -38.04 28.56
N ALA A 256 -11.57 -38.78 27.48
CA ALA A 256 -11.81 -40.23 27.38
C ALA A 256 -10.95 -40.66 26.18
N GLY A 257 -9.88 -41.40 26.39
CA GLY A 257 -9.95 -42.86 26.45
C GLY A 257 -9.40 -43.39 25.12
N PHE A 258 -8.40 -44.26 25.23
CA PHE A 258 -7.74 -45.05 24.18
C PHE A 258 -8.59 -45.36 22.93
N ASP A 259 -8.06 -45.12 21.72
CA ASP A 259 -7.40 -46.14 20.88
C ASP A 259 -7.12 -45.63 19.43
N HIS A 260 -5.94 -46.02 18.94
CA HIS A 260 -5.43 -46.14 17.56
C HIS A 260 -5.69 -45.06 16.50
N CYS A 261 -4.59 -44.40 16.08
CA CYS A 261 -3.94 -44.68 14.78
C CYS A 261 -2.41 -44.72 14.99
#